data_AF-A0A615PL56-F1
#
_entry.id   AF-A0A615PL56-F1
#
_cell.length_a   1.000
_cell.length_b   1.000
_cell.length_c   1.000
_cell.angle_alpha   90.00
_cell.angle_beta   90.00
_cell.angle_gamma   90.00
#
_symmetry.space_group_name_H-M   'P 1'
#
loop_
_entity.id
_entity.type
_entity.pdbx_description
1 polymer ?
#
loop_
_entity_poly.entity_id
_entity_poly.type
_entity_poly.pdbx_seq_one_letter_code
_entity_poly.pdbx_strand_id
1 'polypeptide(L)' 'LAALTPPQGYPNAPYYFTPERLEWIYKRGYLDKLLDPRIPAIYRYNFPQELRAKIRAYAKEHNIKE' A
#
# COMPACT_ATOMS: atom_id res chain seq x y z
N LEU A 1 -19.41 13.07 -35.80
CA LEU A 1 -19.49 11.69 -35.29
C LEU A 1 -19.20 11.75 -33.78
N ALA A 2 -20.21 11.69 -32.92
CA ALA A 2 -20.00 11.66 -31.47
C ALA A 2 -19.61 10.22 -31.08
N ALA A 3 -18.53 10.05 -30.31
CA ALA A 3 -18.11 8.74 -29.83
C ALA A 3 -19.17 8.21 -28.85
N LEU A 4 -19.96 7.22 -29.29
CA LEU A 4 -20.98 6.52 -28.49
C LEU A 4 -20.37 5.49 -27.52
N THR A 5 -19.06 5.29 -27.54
CA THR A 5 -18.37 4.43 -26.58
C THR A 5 -18.11 5.20 -25.30
N PRO A 6 -18.69 4.79 -24.15
CA PRO A 6 -18.33 5.38 -22.87
C PRO A 6 -16.82 5.23 -22.65
N PRO A 7 -16.17 6.20 -21.97
CA PRO A 7 -14.75 6.09 -21.65
C PRO A 7 -14.48 4.74 -20.98
N GLN A 8 -13.53 3.98 -21.51
CA GLN A 8 -13.14 2.70 -20.91
C GLN A 8 -12.44 2.96 -19.58
N GLY A 9 -13.22 3.00 -18.51
CA GLY A 9 -12.74 3.20 -17.15
C GLY A 9 -13.84 3.76 -16.25
N TYR A 10 -13.89 3.31 -15.00
CA TYR A 10 -14.75 3.95 -14.01
C TYR A 10 -14.27 5.41 -13.82
N PRO A 11 -15.17 6.42 -13.89
CA PRO A 11 -14.79 7.82 -13.70
C PRO A 11 -14.09 8.10 -12.37
N ASN A 12 -14.31 7.23 -11.38
CA ASN A 12 -13.75 7.28 -10.04
C ASN A 12 -12.77 6.12 -9.75
N ALA A 13 -12.26 5.43 -10.79
CA ALA A 13 -11.27 4.38 -10.58
C ALA A 13 -10.06 4.96 -9.84
N PRO A 14 -9.65 4.38 -8.70
CA PRO A 14 -8.40 4.75 -8.07
C PRO A 14 -7.25 4.54 -9.05
N TYR A 15 -6.42 5.57 -9.25
CA TYR A 15 -5.17 5.41 -10.00
C TYR A 15 -4.17 4.64 -9.13
N TYR A 16 -4.03 3.35 -9.38
CA TYR A 16 -2.97 2.56 -8.77
C TYR A 16 -1.65 2.82 -9.51
N PHE A 17 -0.62 3.17 -8.75
CA PHE A 17 0.73 3.23 -9.31
C PHE A 17 1.29 1.82 -9.42
N THR A 18 2.00 1.53 -10.52
CA THR A 18 2.78 0.29 -10.62
C THR A 18 3.94 0.32 -9.61
N PRO A 19 4.44 -0.84 -9.17
CA PRO A 19 5.56 -0.91 -8.23
C PRO A 19 6.79 -0.11 -8.67
N GLU A 20 7.13 -0.12 -9.96
CA GLU A 20 8.28 0.60 -10.53
C GLU A 20 8.10 2.11 -10.43
N ARG A 21 6.87 2.57 -10.70
CA ARG A 21 6.53 3.99 -10.61
C ARG A 21 6.57 4.46 -9.16
N LEU A 22 6.09 3.65 -8.22
CA LEU A 22 6.24 3.95 -6.80
C LEU A 22 7.73 4.06 -6.43
N GLU A 23 8.58 3.14 -6.91
CA GLU A 23 10.02 3.15 -6.65
C GLU A 23 10.70 4.42 -7.11
N TRP A 24 10.36 4.86 -8.32
CA TRP A 24 10.84 6.11 -8.86
C TRP A 24 10.40 7.33 -8.03
N ILE A 25 9.13 7.40 -7.63
CA ILE A 25 8.58 8.50 -6.80
C ILE A 25 9.29 8.55 -5.43
N TYR A 26 9.52 7.38 -4.81
CA TYR A 26 10.23 7.27 -3.54
C TYR A 26 11.69 7.70 -3.64
N LYS A 27 12.43 7.21 -4.65
CA LYS A 27 13.83 7.62 -4.87
C LYS A 27 13.99 9.12 -5.11
N ARG A 28 12.97 9.76 -5.68
CA ARG A 28 12.92 11.22 -5.89
C ARG A 28 12.53 12.03 -4.64
N GLY A 29 12.19 11.38 -3.53
CA GLY A 29 11.82 12.04 -2.28
C GLY A 29 10.42 12.68 -2.28
N TYR A 30 9.57 12.35 -3.26
CA TYR A 30 8.18 12.82 -3.30
C TYR A 30 7.27 12.08 -2.32
N LEU A 31 7.59 10.84 -2.00
CA LEU A 31 6.92 10.07 -0.95
C LEU A 31 7.61 10.37 0.38
N ASP A 32 6.82 10.79 1.36
CA ASP A 32 7.30 10.86 2.74
C ASP A 32 7.78 9.45 3.14
N LYS A 33 9.00 9.37 3.67
CA LYS A 33 9.61 8.12 4.16
C LYS A 33 8.72 7.43 5.19
N LEU A 34 7.92 8.19 5.93
CA LEU A 34 6.95 7.67 6.92
C LEU A 34 5.71 7.04 6.28
N LEU A 35 5.42 7.37 5.03
CA LEU A 35 4.26 6.91 4.25
C LEU A 35 4.67 6.04 3.06
N ASP A 36 5.81 5.36 3.13
CA ASP A 36 6.24 4.46 2.06
C ASP A 36 5.24 3.28 1.92
N PRO A 37 4.53 3.16 0.77
CA PRO A 37 3.59 2.07 0.55
C PRO A 37 4.26 0.70 0.44
N ARG A 38 5.59 0.63 0.22
CA ARG A 38 6.32 -0.64 0.15
C ARG A 38 6.53 -1.30 1.50
N ILE A 39 6.57 -0.53 2.57
CA ILE A 39 6.76 -1.06 3.92
C ILE A 39 5.42 -1.65 4.37
N PRO A 40 5.37 -2.96 4.71
CA PRO A 40 4.17 -3.56 5.28
C PRO A 40 3.67 -2.73 6.47
N ALA A 41 2.35 -2.55 6.56
CA ALA A 41 1.75 -1.64 7.53
C ALA A 41 2.23 -1.87 8.96
N ILE A 42 2.46 -3.14 9.34
CA ILE A 42 2.94 -3.56 10.67
C ILE A 42 4.31 -2.98 11.07
N TYR A 43 5.14 -2.58 10.11
CA TYR A 43 6.47 -2.00 10.35
C TYR A 43 6.52 -0.49 10.17
N ARG A 44 5.39 0.17 9.85
CA ARG A 44 5.34 1.63 9.71
C ARG A 44 5.49 2.30 11.08
N TYR A 45 6.05 3.51 11.07
CA TYR A 45 6.31 4.28 12.29
C TYR A 45 5.05 4.53 13.13
N ASN A 46 3.93 4.87 12.49
CA ASN A 46 2.65 5.15 13.17
C ASN A 46 1.83 3.89 13.52
N PHE A 47 2.39 2.68 13.35
CA PHE A 47 1.61 1.47 13.59
C PHE A 47 1.48 1.18 15.10
N PRO A 48 0.25 0.96 15.63
CA PRO A 48 0.07 0.74 17.06
C PRO A 48 0.83 -0.48 17.57
N GLN A 49 1.65 -0.28 18.60
CA GLN A 49 2.52 -1.33 19.14
C GLN A 49 1.72 -2.49 19.76
N GLU A 50 0.59 -2.19 20.40
CA GLU A 50 -0.33 -3.20 20.94
C GLU A 50 -0.89 -4.11 19.85
N LEU A 51 -1.29 -3.54 18.71
CA LEU A 51 -1.83 -4.29 17.58
C LEU A 51 -0.74 -5.19 16.96
N ARG A 52 0.49 -4.70 16.87
CA ARG A 52 1.65 -5.49 16.42
C ARG A 52 1.90 -6.68 17.32
N ALA A 53 1.79 -6.50 18.63
CA ALA A 53 1.94 -7.59 19.60
C ALA A 53 0.83 -8.66 19.41
N LYS A 54 -0.43 -8.24 19.24
CA LYS A 54 -1.56 -9.15 18.98
C LYS A 54 -1.38 -9.95 17.69
N ILE A 55 -0.99 -9.31 16.60
CA ILE A 55 -0.75 -9.99 15.31
C ILE A 55 0.35 -11.04 15.43
N ARG A 56 1.45 -10.72 16.13
CA ARG A 56 2.55 -11.68 16.37
C ARG A 56 2.13 -12.85 17.24
N ALA A 57 1.34 -12.60 18.28
CA ALA A 57 0.82 -13.65 19.15
C ALA A 57 -0.07 -14.62 18.34
N TYR A 58 -0.98 -14.08 17.54
CA TYR A 58 -1.84 -14.87 16.65
C TYR A 58 -1.02 -15.68 15.64
N ALA A 59 -0.02 -15.07 15.00
CA ALA A 59 0.85 -15.78 14.05
C ALA A 59 1.59 -16.95 14.71
N LYS A 60 2.05 -16.78 15.97
CA LYS A 60 2.71 -17.83 16.75
C LYS A 60 1.75 -18.96 17.12
N GLU A 61 0.53 -18.63 17.54
CA GLU A 61 -0.50 -19.60 17.90
C GLU A 61 -0.93 -20.47 16.70
N HIS A 62 -0.98 -19.87 15.51
CA HIS A 62 -1.41 -20.54 14.28
C HIS A 62 -0.27 -21.03 13.38
N ASN A 63 0.99 -21.02 13.86
CA ASN A 63 2.18 -21.43 13.11
C ASN A 63 2.32 -20.73 11.74
N ILE A 64 1.87 -19.47 11.64
CA ILE A 64 1.99 -18.65 10.43
C ILE A 64 3.43 -18.14 10.37
N LYS A 65 4.14 -18.47 9.29
CA LYS A 65 5.51 -18.00 9.05
C LYS A 65 5.48 -16.55 8.55
N GLU A 66 6.47 -15.76 8.99
CA GLU A 66 6.71 -14.37 8.57
C GLU A 66 7.28 -14.31 7.14
#